data_AF-A0A7Y2D3S4-F1
#
_entry.id   AF-A0A7Y2D3S4-F1
#
_cell.length_a   1.000
_cell.length_b   1.000
_cell.length_c   1.000
_cell.angle_alpha   90.00
_cell.angle_beta   90.00
_cell.angle_gamma   90.00
#
_symmetry.space_group_name_H-M   'P 1'
#
loop_
_entity.id
_entity.type
_entity.pdbx_description
1 polymer ?
#
loop_
_entity_poly.entity_id
_entity_poly.type
_entity_poly.pdbx_seq_one_letter_code
_entity_poly.pdbx_strand_id
1 'polypeptide(L)'
;KELLAQSTKDPALVFGIKSSTKTAFRSACKLAGVEDFVFHDCRHTATTRMIASGSPHAEVMKITGHTRLKTFLRYLNISSKTSSKVAGRLDSYLERESPKQDVSSSVH
;
A
#
# COMPACT_ATOMS: atom_id res chain seq x y z
N LYS A 1 14.91 15.50 7.40
CA LYS A 1 14.14 16.69 6.95
C LYS A 1 14.92 17.57 5.96
N GLU A 2 16.08 17.14 5.44
CA GLU A 2 17.01 18.04 4.73
C GLU A 2 16.92 18.05 3.19
N LEU A 3 16.25 17.06 2.57
CA LEU A 3 16.15 17.00 1.10
C LEU A 3 15.09 17.95 0.49
N LEU A 4 14.18 18.51 1.31
CA LEU A 4 13.12 19.41 0.81
C LEU A 4 13.58 20.88 0.69
N ALA A 5 14.73 21.24 1.28
CA ALA A 5 15.17 22.64 1.40
C ALA A 5 15.77 23.24 0.11
N GLN A 6 15.91 22.45 -0.96
CA GLN A 6 16.53 22.91 -2.22
C GLN A 6 15.52 23.09 -3.38
N SER A 7 14.23 22.86 -3.18
CA SER A 7 13.21 22.93 -4.24
C SER A 7 12.48 24.27 -4.27
N THR A 8 13.19 25.36 -4.55
CA THR A 8 12.55 26.66 -4.83
C THR A 8 13.30 27.41 -5.93
N LYS A 9 13.02 27.13 -7.20
CA LYS A 9 13.39 28.03 -8.30
C LYS A 9 12.24 28.35 -9.27
N ASP A 10 11.05 27.79 -9.07
CA ASP A 10 9.83 28.18 -9.78
C ASP A 10 8.61 27.71 -8.97
N PRO A 11 7.72 28.61 -8.50
CA PRO A 11 6.52 28.23 -7.75
C PRO A 11 5.51 27.42 -8.59
N ALA A 12 5.62 27.41 -9.92
CA ALA A 12 4.76 26.60 -10.79
C ALA A 12 5.14 25.10 -10.80
N LEU A 13 6.35 24.74 -10.36
CA LEU A 13 6.86 23.37 -10.45
C LEU A 13 6.99 22.74 -9.06
N VAL A 14 6.14 21.76 -8.77
CA VAL A 14 6.10 21.00 -7.49
C VAL A 14 7.46 20.36 -7.14
N PHE A 15 8.24 19.94 -8.14
CA PHE A 15 9.54 19.30 -7.94
C PHE A 15 10.72 20.07 -8.56
N GLY A 16 10.49 21.26 -9.11
CA GLY A 16 11.54 22.08 -9.73
C GLY A 16 12.28 21.46 -10.94
N ILE A 17 11.75 20.38 -11.52
CA ILE A 17 12.40 19.67 -12.64
C ILE A 17 12.09 20.38 -13.96
N LYS A 18 13.11 20.98 -14.59
CA LYS A 18 12.95 21.76 -15.84
C LYS A 18 13.11 20.97 -17.14
N SER A 19 13.78 19.81 -17.12
CA SER A 19 14.17 19.09 -18.35
C SER A 19 13.58 17.69 -18.43
N SER A 20 14.09 16.74 -17.63
CA SER A 20 13.65 15.35 -17.65
C SER A 20 13.64 14.74 -16.26
N THR A 21 12.49 14.21 -15.86
CA THR A 21 12.28 13.48 -14.60
C THR A 21 13.23 12.29 -14.48
N LYS A 22 13.60 11.64 -15.60
CA LYS A 22 14.53 10.51 -15.62
C LYS A 22 15.95 10.93 -15.24
N THR A 23 16.43 12.06 -15.75
CA THR A 23 17.78 12.58 -15.46
C THR A 23 17.86 13.09 -14.02
N ALA A 24 16.84 13.81 -13.56
CA ALA A 24 16.75 14.26 -12.17
C ALA A 24 16.73 13.08 -11.19
N PHE A 25 15.92 12.05 -11.48
CA PHE A 25 15.83 10.83 -10.68
C PHE A 25 17.16 10.06 -10.63
N ARG A 26 17.84 9.88 -11.78
CA ARG A 26 19.17 9.24 -11.81
C ARG A 26 20.21 10.01 -11.00
N SER A 27 20.17 11.34 -11.08
CA SER A 27 21.06 12.19 -10.29
C SER A 27 20.80 12.04 -8.79
N ALA A 28 19.51 12.01 -8.39
CA ALA A 28 19.12 11.75 -7.01
C ALA A 28 19.55 10.36 -6.52
N CYS A 29 19.40 9.31 -7.34
CA CYS A 29 19.87 7.96 -6.99
C CYS A 29 21.40 7.93 -6.80
N LYS A 30 22.15 8.60 -7.69
CA LYS A 30 23.61 8.73 -7.57
C LYS A 30 24.03 9.45 -6.28
N LEU A 31 23.33 10.52 -5.92
CA LEU A 31 23.58 11.25 -4.66
C LEU A 31 23.24 10.42 -3.42
N ALA A 32 22.21 9.58 -3.50
CA ALA A 32 21.80 8.69 -2.42
C ALA A 32 22.63 7.38 -2.35
N GLY A 33 23.57 7.16 -3.28
CA GLY A 33 24.36 5.92 -3.35
C GLY A 33 23.55 4.68 -3.73
N VAL A 34 22.43 4.85 -4.44
CA VAL A 34 21.57 3.75 -4.89
C VAL A 34 21.93 3.36 -6.32
N GLU A 35 22.39 2.11 -6.49
CA GLU A 35 22.74 1.50 -7.77
C GLU A 35 21.58 0.66 -8.32
N ASP A 36 21.53 0.48 -9.65
CA ASP A 36 20.55 -0.35 -10.38
C ASP A 36 19.06 -0.11 -10.06
N PHE A 37 18.71 1.11 -9.64
CA PHE A 37 17.33 1.48 -9.30
C PHE A 37 16.66 2.31 -10.39
N VAL A 38 15.47 1.89 -10.82
CA VAL A 38 14.66 2.61 -11.80
C VAL A 38 13.37 3.16 -11.18
N PHE A 39 12.76 4.13 -11.86
CA PHE A 39 11.56 4.81 -11.35
C PHE A 39 10.39 3.87 -11.03
N HIS A 40 10.27 2.75 -11.77
CA HIS A 40 9.22 1.74 -11.52
C HIS A 40 9.41 0.99 -10.19
N ASP A 41 10.62 0.92 -9.66
CA ASP A 41 10.91 0.20 -8.41
C ASP A 41 10.32 0.92 -7.19
N CYS A 42 10.21 2.25 -7.25
CA CYS A 42 9.45 3.03 -6.26
C CYS A 42 8.01 2.55 -6.17
N ARG A 43 7.37 2.34 -7.32
CA ARG A 43 5.97 1.89 -7.40
C ARG A 43 5.84 0.45 -6.92
N HIS A 44 6.78 -0.43 -7.27
CA HIS A 44 6.82 -1.81 -6.77
C HIS A 44 6.95 -1.84 -5.24
N THR A 45 7.86 -1.03 -4.69
CA THR A 45 8.11 -0.94 -3.26
C THR A 45 6.89 -0.39 -2.51
N ALA A 46 6.28 0.69 -3.03
CA ALA A 46 5.07 1.27 -2.44
C ALA A 46 3.90 0.27 -2.42
N THR A 47 3.68 -0.43 -3.55
CA THR A 47 2.62 -1.45 -3.65
C THR A 47 2.83 -2.58 -2.64
N THR A 48 4.06 -3.08 -2.55
CA THR A 48 4.43 -4.15 -1.60
C THR A 48 4.22 -3.72 -0.15
N ARG A 49 4.63 -2.50 0.21
CA ARG A 49 4.45 -1.95 1.57
C ARG A 49 2.97 -1.77 1.92
N MET A 50 2.14 -1.28 1.00
CA MET A 50 0.70 -1.13 1.21
C MET A 50 -0.01 -2.48 1.42
N ILE A 51 0.44 -3.53 0.72
CA ILE A 51 -0.10 -4.88 0.93
C ILE A 51 0.37 -5.43 2.28
N ALA A 52 1.64 -5.23 2.63
CA ALA A 52 2.19 -5.67 3.90
C ALA A 52 1.55 -4.98 5.12
N SER A 53 1.10 -3.72 5.00
CA SER A 53 0.33 -3.04 6.04
C SER A 53 -1.09 -3.60 6.23
N GLY A 54 -1.52 -4.55 5.40
CA GLY A 54 -2.83 -5.19 5.48
C GLY A 54 -3.96 -4.36 4.88
N SER A 55 -3.64 -3.37 4.05
CA SER A 55 -4.64 -2.56 3.34
C SER A 55 -5.44 -3.43 2.36
N PRO A 56 -6.75 -3.16 2.18
CA PRO A 56 -7.58 -3.90 1.23
C PRO A 56 -7.02 -3.82 -0.19
N HIS A 57 -6.88 -4.97 -0.85
CA HIS A 57 -6.30 -5.06 -2.18
C HIS A 57 -6.97 -4.16 -3.22
N ALA A 58 -8.30 -4.01 -3.14
CA ALA A 58 -9.07 -3.13 -4.02
C ALA A 58 -8.67 -1.65 -3.89
N GLU A 59 -8.40 -1.18 -2.67
CA GLU A 59 -7.95 0.18 -2.40
C GLU A 59 -6.53 0.40 -2.91
N VAL A 60 -5.63 -0.54 -2.64
CA VAL A 60 -4.24 -0.47 -3.13
C VAL A 60 -4.21 -0.44 -4.66
N MET A 61 -5.05 -1.23 -5.32
CA MET A 61 -5.17 -1.21 -6.78
C MET A 61 -5.67 0.13 -7.31
N LYS A 62 -6.65 0.76 -6.63
CA LYS A 62 -7.16 2.09 -7.01
C LYS A 62 -6.11 3.18 -6.81
N ILE A 63 -5.39 3.18 -5.69
CA ILE A 63 -4.33 4.15 -5.38
C ILE A 63 -3.16 4.02 -6.34
N THR A 64 -2.74 2.78 -6.61
CA THR A 64 -1.65 2.54 -7.56
C THR A 64 -2.14 2.80 -8.98
N GLY A 65 -3.40 2.55 -9.34
CA GLY A 65 -3.90 2.67 -10.70
C GLY A 65 -3.64 1.41 -11.54
N HIS A 66 -3.57 0.24 -10.89
CA HIS A 66 -3.53 -1.03 -11.61
C HIS A 66 -4.95 -1.38 -12.06
N THR A 67 -5.20 -1.36 -13.37
CA THR A 67 -6.48 -1.79 -13.97
C THR A 67 -6.65 -3.30 -14.03
N ARG A 68 -5.54 -4.06 -13.98
CA ARG A 68 -5.55 -5.54 -14.09
C ARG A 68 -5.13 -6.19 -12.78
N LEU A 69 -6.04 -7.00 -12.21
CA LEU A 69 -5.80 -7.81 -11.02
C LEU A 69 -4.61 -8.77 -11.21
N LYS A 70 -4.43 -9.32 -12.42
CA LYS A 70 -3.32 -10.24 -12.75
C LYS A 70 -1.93 -9.65 -12.49
N THR A 71 -1.73 -8.35 -12.71
CA THR A 71 -0.46 -7.66 -12.42
C THR A 71 -0.28 -7.45 -10.91
N PHE A 72 -1.38 -7.29 -10.18
CA PHE A 72 -1.39 -7.09 -8.75
C PHE A 72 -1.16 -8.39 -7.97
N LEU A 73 -1.64 -9.53 -8.47
CA LEU A 73 -1.46 -10.85 -7.84
C LEU A 73 0.02 -11.21 -7.59
N ARG A 74 0.96 -10.66 -8.37
CA ARG A 74 2.41 -10.84 -8.15
C ARG A 74 2.88 -10.33 -6.78
N TYR A 75 2.18 -9.36 -6.19
CA TYR A 75 2.53 -8.81 -4.88
C TYR A 75 1.84 -9.52 -3.73
N LEU A 76 0.91 -10.44 -4.03
CA LEU A 76 0.27 -11.25 -2.99
C LEU A 76 1.21 -12.39 -2.63
N ASN A 77 2.00 -12.18 -1.58
CA ASN A 77 2.63 -13.29 -0.87
C ASN A 77 1.52 -14.05 -0.12
N ILE A 78 0.77 -14.89 -0.86
CA ILE A 78 -0.19 -15.85 -0.29
C ILE A 78 0.62 -16.91 0.44
N SER A 79 1.14 -16.55 1.60
CA SER A 79 1.72 -17.47 2.57
C SER A 79 0.60 -17.96 3.48
N SER A 80 0.70 -19.20 3.95
CA SER A 80 -0.22 -19.86 4.88
C SER A 80 -0.58 -19.04 6.14
N LYS A 81 0.18 -17.98 6.47
CA LYS A 81 -0.15 -17.02 7.54
C LYS A 81 -1.36 -16.13 7.26
N THR A 82 -1.75 -15.95 6.00
CA THR A 82 -2.87 -15.07 5.62
C THR A 82 -4.23 -15.71 5.93
N SER A 83 -4.37 -17.04 5.79
CA SER A 83 -5.63 -17.75 6.09
C SER A 83 -5.98 -17.67 7.58
N SER A 84 -5.03 -17.81 8.49
CA SER A 84 -5.27 -17.70 9.95
C SER A 84 -5.74 -16.30 10.36
N LYS A 85 -5.24 -15.23 9.73
CA LYS A 85 -5.71 -13.86 10.00
C LYS A 85 -7.12 -13.60 9.50
N VAL A 86 -7.50 -14.21 8.38
CA VAL A 86 -8.86 -14.09 7.83
C VAL A 86 -9.86 -14.84 8.73
N ALA A 87 -9.50 -16.04 9.21
CA ALA A 87 -10.30 -16.79 10.16
C ALA A 87 -10.55 -15.98 11.45
N GLY A 88 -9.50 -15.42 12.06
CA GLY A 88 -9.67 -14.59 13.26
C GLY A 88 -10.53 -13.34 13.06
N ARG A 89 -10.47 -12.71 11.87
CA ARG A 89 -11.36 -11.58 11.54
C ARG A 89 -12.81 -12.00 11.35
N LEU A 90 -13.04 -13.21 10.81
CA LEU A 90 -14.38 -13.77 10.66
C LEU A 90 -14.97 -14.11 12.03
N ASP A 91 -14.19 -14.73 12.92
CA ASP A 91 -14.62 -15.03 14.29
C ASP A 91 -15.04 -13.76 15.03
N SER A 92 -14.22 -12.70 15.01
CA SER A 92 -14.58 -11.41 15.64
C SER A 92 -15.82 -10.75 15.02
N TYR A 93 -16.09 -10.97 13.73
CA TYR A 93 -17.29 -10.47 13.07
C TYR A 93 -18.53 -11.23 13.54
N LEU A 94 -18.44 -12.56 13.64
CA LEU A 94 -19.54 -13.42 14.09
C LEU A 94 -19.86 -13.21 15.58
N GLU A 95 -18.85 -12.99 16.41
CA GLU A 95 -19.01 -12.65 17.84
C GLU A 95 -19.76 -11.32 18.03
N ARG A 96 -19.52 -10.33 17.16
CA ARG A 96 -20.19 -9.02 17.20
C ARG A 96 -21.65 -9.09 16.75
N GLU A 97 -21.97 -9.98 15.81
CA GLU A 97 -23.31 -10.12 15.23
C GLU A 97 -24.18 -11.17 15.93
N SER A 98 -23.61 -11.96 16.86
CA SER A 98 -24.36 -12.96 17.63
C SER A 98 -25.45 -12.27 18.45
N PRO A 99 -26.74 -12.44 18.13
CA PRO A 99 -27.82 -11.89 18.92
C PRO A 99 -27.77 -12.55 20.29
N LYS A 100 -27.86 -11.75 21.36
CA LYS A 100 -28.19 -12.29 22.69
C LYS A 100 -29.50 -13.06 22.52
N GLN A 101 -29.43 -14.39 22.53
CA GLN A 101 -30.61 -15.20 22.75
C GLN A 101 -31.07 -14.87 24.16
N ASP A 102 -32.04 -13.96 24.27
CA ASP A 102 -32.93 -13.90 25.42
C ASP A 102 -33.74 -15.20 25.41
N VAL A 103 -33.13 -16.27 25.89
CA VAL A 103 -33.86 -17.41 26.45
C VAL A 103 -34.43 -16.95 27.80
N SER A 104 -35.40 -16.04 27.74
CA SER A 104 -36.31 -15.82 28.86
C SER A 104 -37.18 -17.06 28.98
N SER A 105 -36.74 -17.96 29.84
CA SER A 105 -37.60 -18.96 30.45
C SER A 105 -38.82 -18.26 31.05
N SER A 106 -40.00 -18.48 30.46
CA SER A 106 -41.24 -18.37 31.20
C SER A 106 -41.92 -19.72 31.14
N VAL A 107 -41.56 -20.55 32.12
CA VAL A 107 -42.42 -21.61 32.63
C VAL A 107 -43.68 -20.92 33.14
N HIS A 108 -44.81 -21.11 32.47
CA HIS A 108 -46.16 -21.27 33.03
C HIS A 108 -47.09 -21.80 31.94
#